data_AF-A0A3D3QJT3-F1
#
_entry.id   AF-A0A3D3QJT3-F1
#
_cell.length_a   1.000
_cell.length_b   1.000
_cell.length_c   1.000
_cell.angle_alpha   90.00
_cell.angle_beta   90.00
_cell.angle_gamma   90.00
#
_symmetry.space_group_name_H-M   'P 1'
#
loop_
_entity.id
_entity.type
_entity.pdbx_description
1 polymer ?
#
loop_
_entity_poly.entity_id
_entity_poly.type
_entity_poly.pdbx_seq_one_letter_code
_entity_poly.pdbx_strand_id
1 'polypeptide(L)'
;MASKRITRRAHKALDTLEEEKVIELYIKERTVAKMLWRVKDKTGVDVSSGLFYQWLHKTDERWQNWQDAKRLIADLLVEESYNIAHNHDPDEVQSARLQTSVNQWIAERYNKTAYGRTEAGASVTMTFSEDFIDALKASSERRRIAPEEVPETDYEILDEHG
;
A
#
# COMPACT_ATOMS: atom_id res chain seq x y z
N MET A 1 19.25 -7.40 33.53
CA MET A 1 18.11 -6.74 34.21
C MET A 1 17.91 -5.27 33.83
N ALA A 2 18.96 -4.50 33.53
CA ALA A 2 18.84 -3.08 33.12
C ALA A 2 18.06 -2.85 31.80
N SER A 3 18.31 -3.67 30.77
CA SER A 3 17.64 -3.55 29.46
C SER A 3 16.10 -3.62 29.56
N LYS A 4 15.54 -4.59 30.30
CA LYS A 4 14.07 -4.68 30.53
C LYS A 4 13.48 -3.45 31.23
N ARG A 5 14.24 -2.74 32.07
CA ARG A 5 13.77 -1.51 32.76
C ARG A 5 13.67 -0.34 31.77
N ILE A 6 14.62 -0.22 30.84
CA ILE A 6 14.63 0.83 29.81
C ILE A 6 13.42 0.65 28.89
N THR A 7 13.18 -0.56 28.39
CA THR A 7 12.00 -0.89 27.57
C THR A 7 10.69 -0.56 28.27
N ARG A 8 10.55 -0.92 29.55
CA ARG A 8 9.33 -0.63 30.34
C ARG A 8 9.11 0.87 30.51
N ARG A 9 10.17 1.65 30.77
CA ARG A 9 10.10 3.11 30.91
C ARG A 9 9.70 3.79 29.60
N ALA A 10 10.28 3.37 28.48
CA ALA A 10 9.96 3.89 27.15
C ALA A 10 8.50 3.60 26.76
N HIS A 11 8.03 2.37 26.96
CA HIS A 11 6.64 2.02 26.69
C HIS A 11 5.68 2.82 27.57
N LYS A 12 5.98 2.97 28.87
CA LYS A 12 5.16 3.77 29.77
C LYS A 12 5.11 5.24 29.34
N ALA A 13 6.22 5.80 28.85
CA ALA A 13 6.23 7.19 28.36
C ALA A 13 5.29 7.38 27.16
N LEU A 14 5.29 6.44 26.21
CA LEU A 14 4.37 6.44 25.07
C LEU A 14 2.91 6.25 25.53
N ASP A 15 2.66 5.32 26.44
CA ASP A 15 1.31 5.09 26.99
C ASP A 15 0.80 6.30 27.79
N THR A 16 1.69 7.09 28.41
CA THR A 16 1.33 8.30 29.19
C THR A 16 0.84 9.44 28.30
N LEU A 17 1.34 9.54 27.07
CA LEU A 17 0.87 10.54 26.11
C LEU A 17 -0.48 10.20 25.49
N GLU A 18 -0.96 8.97 25.69
CA GLU A 18 -2.03 8.33 24.92
C GLU A 18 -1.62 8.07 23.46
N GLU A 19 -2.09 6.96 22.93
CA GLU A 19 -1.73 6.49 21.58
C GLU A 19 -2.13 7.52 20.50
N GLU A 20 -3.34 8.07 20.61
CA GLU A 20 -3.87 9.06 19.68
C GLU A 20 -2.94 10.27 19.55
N LYS A 21 -2.47 10.85 20.66
CA LYS A 21 -1.56 12.00 20.61
C LYS A 21 -0.21 11.65 20.01
N VAL A 22 0.30 10.43 20.21
CA VAL A 22 1.56 9.99 19.58
C VAL A 22 1.38 9.90 18.06
N ILE A 23 0.23 9.40 17.60
CA ILE A 23 -0.11 9.33 16.18
C ILE A 23 -0.32 10.74 15.60
N GLU A 24 -1.02 11.63 16.29
CA GLU A 24 -1.16 13.04 15.91
C GLU A 24 0.19 13.74 15.75
N LEU A 25 1.12 13.52 16.68
CA LEU A 25 2.48 14.06 16.59
C LEU A 25 3.21 13.50 15.36
N TYR A 26 3.01 12.24 15.01
CA TYR A 26 3.59 11.68 13.79
C TYR A 26 2.98 12.30 12.53
N ILE A 27 1.66 12.45 12.48
CA ILE A 27 0.98 13.11 11.36
C ILE A 27 1.55 14.52 11.21
N LYS A 28 1.69 15.28 12.30
CA LYS A 28 2.22 16.65 12.26
C LYS A 28 3.69 16.73 11.84
N GLU A 29 4.55 15.91 12.44
CA GLU A 29 6.01 16.04 12.28
C GLU A 29 6.55 15.25 11.06
N ARG A 30 5.72 14.39 10.46
CA ARG A 30 5.98 13.55 9.27
C ARG A 30 7.14 12.56 9.38
N THR A 31 7.89 12.61 10.47
CA THR A 31 9.07 11.78 10.71
C THR A 31 9.05 11.21 12.12
N VAL A 32 9.41 9.94 12.25
CA VAL A 32 9.49 9.27 13.56
C VAL A 32 10.53 9.96 14.46
N ALA A 33 11.65 10.41 13.90
CA ALA A 33 12.70 11.08 14.68
C ALA A 33 12.21 12.39 15.34
N LYS A 34 11.53 13.27 14.59
CA LYS A 34 10.97 14.50 15.17
C LYS A 34 9.83 14.21 16.14
N MET A 35 8.96 13.25 15.82
CA MET A 35 7.91 12.81 16.74
C MET A 35 8.50 12.32 18.07
N LEU A 36 9.53 11.46 18.04
CA LEU A 36 10.17 10.95 19.26
C LEU A 36 10.91 12.05 20.04
N TRP A 37 11.46 13.05 19.34
CA TRP A 37 12.00 14.23 20.00
C TRP A 37 10.91 15.02 20.74
N ARG A 38 9.71 15.19 20.15
CA ARG A 38 8.55 15.79 20.82
C ARG A 38 8.03 14.95 21.99
N VAL A 39 8.06 13.62 21.87
CA VAL A 39 7.73 12.70 22.97
C VAL A 39 8.70 12.90 24.13
N LYS A 40 10.00 13.00 23.85
CA LYS A 40 11.04 13.27 24.86
C LYS A 40 10.83 14.63 25.53
N ASP A 41 10.54 15.68 24.76
CA ASP A 41 10.25 17.01 25.27
C ASP A 41 9.07 17.00 26.26
N LYS A 42 8.01 16.24 25.96
CA LYS A 42 6.82 16.13 26.81
C LYS A 42 6.95 15.19 28.00
N THR A 43 7.76 14.13 27.90
CA THR A 43 7.81 13.04 28.91
C THR A 43 9.12 12.96 29.68
N GLY A 44 10.17 13.66 29.21
CA GLY A 44 11.53 13.55 29.73
C GLY A 44 12.21 12.19 29.48
N VAL A 45 11.62 11.33 28.64
CA VAL A 45 12.14 9.99 28.36
C VAL A 45 12.58 9.91 26.91
N ASP A 46 13.83 9.49 26.70
CA ASP A 46 14.35 9.18 25.39
C ASP A 46 13.85 7.79 24.94
N VAL A 47 13.24 7.74 23.76
CA VAL A 47 12.67 6.53 23.18
C VAL A 47 13.35 6.31 21.83
N SER A 48 14.00 5.15 21.67
CA SER A 48 14.59 4.79 20.38
C SER A 48 13.52 4.34 19.39
N SER A 49 13.77 4.52 18.09
CA SER A 49 12.86 4.05 17.03
C SER A 49 12.53 2.56 17.15
N GLY A 50 13.50 1.72 17.54
CA GLY A 50 13.27 0.29 17.73
C GLY A 50 12.26 -0.01 18.86
N LEU A 51 12.36 0.70 19.98
CA LEU A 51 11.40 0.56 21.09
C LEU A 51 10.02 1.11 20.70
N PHE A 52 9.98 2.18 19.92
CA PHE A 52 8.73 2.71 19.37
C PHE A 52 8.02 1.70 18.46
N TYR A 53 8.73 1.06 17.52
CA TYR A 53 8.13 0.03 16.68
C TYR A 53 7.73 -1.23 17.47
N GLN A 54 8.52 -1.63 18.47
CA GLN A 54 8.11 -2.69 19.40
C GLN A 54 6.82 -2.32 20.15
N TRP A 55 6.68 -1.05 20.56
CA TRP A 55 5.46 -0.55 21.19
C TRP A 55 4.29 -0.53 20.22
N LEU A 56 4.48 -0.13 18.95
CA LEU A 56 3.43 -0.17 17.92
C LEU A 56 2.90 -1.59 17.69
N HIS A 57 3.78 -2.58 17.61
CA HIS A 57 3.43 -3.98 17.37
C HIS A 57 2.93 -4.74 18.60
N LYS A 58 2.68 -4.06 19.73
CA LYS A 58 2.09 -4.72 20.91
C LYS A 58 0.65 -5.16 20.70
N THR A 59 -0.11 -4.42 19.89
CA THR A 59 -1.51 -4.72 19.57
C THR A 59 -1.75 -4.47 18.10
N ASP A 60 -2.59 -5.30 17.48
CA ASP A 60 -2.90 -5.17 16.05
C ASP A 60 -3.68 -3.88 15.76
N GLU A 61 -4.56 -3.47 16.67
CA GLU A 61 -5.32 -2.20 16.60
C GLU A 61 -4.38 -0.99 16.49
N ARG A 62 -3.35 -0.93 17.34
CA ARG A 62 -2.36 0.16 17.31
C ARG A 62 -1.56 0.19 16.03
N TRP A 63 -1.16 -1.00 15.55
CA TRP A 63 -0.49 -1.11 14.27
C TRP A 63 -1.40 -0.65 13.13
N GLN A 64 -2.69 -0.97 13.18
CA GLN A 64 -3.66 -0.54 12.20
C GLN A 64 -3.87 0.98 12.24
N ASN A 65 -4.05 1.58 13.42
CA ASN A 65 -4.14 3.04 13.58
C ASN A 65 -2.92 3.76 12.99
N TRP A 66 -1.73 3.18 13.15
CA TRP A 66 -0.52 3.68 12.53
C TRP A 66 -0.52 3.58 11.00
N GLN A 67 -1.04 2.48 10.43
CA GLN A 67 -1.21 2.37 8.97
C GLN A 67 -2.25 3.37 8.46
N ASP A 68 -3.34 3.57 9.18
CA ASP A 68 -4.39 4.52 8.82
C ASP A 68 -3.84 5.95 8.82
N ALA A 69 -3.05 6.30 9.83
CA ALA A 69 -2.32 7.58 9.87
C ALA A 69 -1.40 7.75 8.65
N LYS A 70 -0.67 6.71 8.23
CA LYS A 70 0.15 6.78 7.01
C LYS A 70 -0.69 7.04 5.75
N ARG A 71 -1.86 6.43 5.63
CA ARG A 71 -2.77 6.69 4.49
C ARG A 71 -3.23 8.14 4.49
N LEU A 72 -3.62 8.68 5.64
CA LEU A 72 -3.96 10.10 5.78
C LEU A 72 -2.77 11.02 5.41
N ILE A 73 -1.55 10.67 5.81
CA ILE A 73 -0.35 11.41 5.41
C ILE A 73 -0.17 11.38 3.88
N ALA A 74 -0.43 10.24 3.23
CA ALA A 74 -0.33 10.12 1.79
C ALA A 74 -1.27 11.11 1.09
N ASP A 75 -2.52 11.20 1.53
CA ASP A 75 -3.51 12.12 0.97
C ASP A 75 -3.04 13.59 1.13
N LEU A 76 -2.55 13.94 2.32
CA LEU A 76 -2.04 15.29 2.60
C LEU A 76 -0.79 15.63 1.75
N LEU A 77 0.07 14.67 1.47
CA LEU A 77 1.26 14.88 0.63
C LEU A 77 0.90 15.13 -0.83
N VAL A 78 -0.19 14.53 -1.33
CA VAL A 78 -0.70 14.78 -2.67
C VAL A 78 -1.24 16.20 -2.79
N GLU A 79 -2.04 16.64 -1.82
CA GLU A 79 -2.51 18.04 -1.75
C GLU A 79 -1.36 19.04 -1.63
N GLU A 80 -0.37 18.74 -0.78
CA GLU A 80 0.84 19.57 -0.64
C GLU A 80 1.63 19.64 -1.96
N SER A 81 1.75 18.52 -2.67
CA SER A 81 2.40 18.47 -4.00
C SER A 81 1.71 19.36 -5.02
N TYR A 82 0.37 19.33 -5.04
CA TYR A 82 -0.42 20.21 -5.90
C TYR A 82 -0.14 21.69 -5.60
N ASN A 83 -0.11 22.05 -4.31
CA ASN A 83 0.17 23.41 -3.86
C ASN A 83 1.58 23.87 -4.22
N ILE A 84 2.60 23.01 -4.04
CA ILE A 84 3.99 23.32 -4.41
C ILE A 84 4.10 23.52 -5.93
N ALA A 85 3.48 22.65 -6.71
CA ALA A 85 3.51 22.75 -8.17
C ALA A 85 2.87 24.05 -8.69
N HIS A 86 1.83 24.56 -8.04
CA HIS A 86 1.11 25.77 -8.48
C HIS A 86 1.62 27.08 -7.88
N ASN A 87 2.15 27.07 -6.65
CA ASN A 87 2.44 28.28 -5.88
C ASN A 87 3.94 28.47 -5.60
N HIS A 88 4.83 28.04 -6.50
CA HIS A 88 6.27 28.23 -6.36
C HIS A 88 6.74 29.49 -7.09
N ASP A 89 7.85 30.06 -6.61
CA ASP A 89 8.54 31.12 -7.32
C ASP A 89 9.25 30.55 -8.57
N PRO A 90 9.29 31.28 -9.70
CA PRO A 90 9.95 30.81 -10.92
C PRO A 90 11.42 30.40 -10.75
N ASP A 91 12.12 30.99 -9.77
CA ASP A 91 13.52 30.67 -9.47
C ASP A 91 13.67 29.36 -8.68
N GLU A 92 12.58 28.82 -8.13
CA GLU A 92 12.56 27.63 -7.27
C GLU A 92 12.02 26.36 -7.96
N VAL A 93 11.77 26.40 -9.27
CA VAL A 93 11.16 25.30 -10.05
C VAL A 93 11.83 23.94 -9.80
N GLN A 94 13.17 23.90 -9.71
CA GLN A 94 13.89 22.63 -9.47
C GLN A 94 13.66 22.10 -8.05
N SER A 95 13.59 22.98 -7.05
CA SER A 95 13.28 22.63 -5.67
C SER A 95 11.84 22.13 -5.57
N ALA A 96 10.89 22.87 -6.15
CA ALA A 96 9.47 22.51 -6.17
C ALA A 96 9.22 21.15 -6.86
N ARG A 97 9.91 20.90 -7.98
CA ARG A 97 9.88 19.60 -8.66
C ARG A 97 10.40 18.47 -7.79
N LEU A 98 11.51 18.68 -7.09
CA LEU A 98 12.08 17.67 -6.19
C LEU A 98 11.12 17.36 -5.04
N GLN A 99 10.58 18.38 -4.39
CA GLN A 99 9.64 18.22 -3.28
C GLN A 99 8.38 17.45 -3.72
N THR A 100 7.78 17.84 -4.84
CA THR A 100 6.64 17.14 -5.45
C THR A 100 6.97 15.66 -5.73
N SER A 101 8.16 15.38 -6.28
CA SER A 101 8.57 14.02 -6.60
C SER A 101 8.77 13.16 -5.34
N VAL A 102 9.35 13.73 -4.29
CA VAL A 102 9.54 13.06 -2.99
C VAL A 102 8.18 12.78 -2.34
N ASN A 103 7.28 13.76 -2.34
CA ASN A 103 5.95 13.62 -1.78
C ASN A 103 5.15 12.51 -2.49
N GLN A 104 5.16 12.49 -3.82
CA GLN A 104 4.54 11.41 -4.60
C GLN A 104 5.12 10.04 -4.24
N TRP A 105 6.45 9.91 -4.15
CA TRP A 105 7.10 8.65 -3.82
C TRP A 105 6.73 8.13 -2.41
N ILE A 106 6.58 9.03 -1.43
CA ILE A 106 6.14 8.65 -0.09
C ILE A 106 4.65 8.27 -0.11
N ALA A 107 3.80 9.04 -0.78
CA ALA A 107 2.37 8.75 -0.90
C ALA A 107 2.11 7.38 -1.53
N GLU A 108 2.83 7.03 -2.60
CA GLU A 108 2.82 5.70 -3.22
C GLU A 108 3.13 4.57 -2.23
N ARG A 109 4.10 4.77 -1.34
CA ARG A 109 4.50 3.76 -0.34
C ARG A 109 3.53 3.65 0.82
N TYR A 110 2.89 4.75 1.21
CA TYR A 110 1.98 4.79 2.35
C TYR A 110 0.58 4.32 1.97
N ASN A 111 0.13 4.60 0.75
CA ASN A 111 -1.15 4.15 0.23
C ASN A 111 -1.02 3.64 -1.22
N LYS A 112 -0.43 2.44 -1.36
CA LYS A 112 -0.23 1.80 -2.66
C LYS A 112 -1.54 1.56 -3.40
N THR A 113 -2.64 1.32 -2.70
CA THR A 113 -3.94 1.06 -3.32
C THR A 113 -4.49 2.30 -4.04
N ALA A 114 -4.32 3.49 -3.45
CA ALA A 114 -4.81 4.73 -4.04
C ALA A 114 -3.82 5.37 -5.02
N TYR A 115 -2.53 5.38 -4.67
CA TYR A 115 -1.51 6.14 -5.39
C TYR A 115 -0.45 5.28 -6.08
N GLY A 116 -0.44 3.97 -5.83
CA GLY A 116 0.49 3.07 -6.47
C GLY A 116 0.36 3.16 -7.99
N ARG A 117 1.50 3.19 -8.68
CA ARG A 117 1.51 3.13 -10.13
C ARG A 117 0.83 1.85 -10.56
N THR A 118 -0.28 1.97 -11.28
CA THR A 118 -0.79 0.85 -12.06
C THR A 118 0.28 0.55 -13.08
N GLU A 119 0.97 -0.58 -12.95
CA GLU A 119 1.81 -1.08 -14.04
C GLU A 119 0.87 -1.50 -15.18
N ALA A 120 0.36 -0.52 -15.93
CA ALA A 120 -0.31 -0.71 -17.21
C ALA A 120 0.71 -1.13 -18.29
N GLY A 121 1.56 -2.09 -17.95
CA GLY A 121 2.79 -2.46 -18.63
C GLY A 121 3.51 -3.66 -18.03
N ALA A 122 2.98 -4.29 -16.96
CA ALA A 122 3.34 -5.67 -16.64
C ALA A 122 2.67 -6.58 -17.68
N SER A 123 3.16 -6.55 -18.92
CA SER A 123 2.91 -7.65 -19.84
C SER A 123 3.56 -8.87 -19.20
N VAL A 124 2.75 -9.68 -18.52
CA VAL A 124 3.13 -11.06 -18.26
C VAL A 124 3.14 -11.72 -19.63
N THR A 125 4.26 -11.61 -20.35
CA THR A 125 4.56 -12.48 -21.46
C THR A 125 4.75 -13.86 -20.82
N MET A 126 3.63 -14.58 -20.66
CA MET A 126 3.65 -16.02 -20.42
C MET A 126 4.25 -16.61 -21.68
N THR A 127 5.57 -16.79 -21.70
CA THR A 127 6.21 -17.66 -22.67
C THR A 127 5.73 -19.05 -22.33
N PHE A 128 4.63 -19.47 -22.95
CA PHE A 128 4.14 -20.83 -22.85
C PHE A 128 5.30 -21.74 -23.29
N SER A 129 5.84 -22.52 -22.36
CA SER A 129 6.89 -23.51 -22.65
C SER A 129 6.38 -24.48 -23.73
N GLU A 130 7.28 -25.04 -24.53
CA GLU A 130 6.95 -25.98 -25.63
C GLU A 130 6.01 -27.11 -25.17
N ASP A 131 6.12 -27.55 -23.92
CA ASP A 131 5.23 -28.52 -23.28
C ASP A 131 3.74 -28.12 -23.29
N PHE A 132 3.42 -26.83 -23.17
CA PHE A 132 2.03 -26.32 -23.21
C PHE A 132 1.49 -26.29 -24.64
N ILE A 133 2.33 -25.93 -25.62
CA ILE A 133 2.00 -26.00 -27.04
C ILE A 133 1.75 -27.46 -27.45
N ASP A 134 2.57 -28.39 -26.95
CA ASP A 134 2.42 -29.82 -27.22
C ASP A 134 1.20 -30.42 -26.53
N ALA A 135 0.87 -29.98 -25.30
CA ALA A 135 -0.38 -30.33 -24.64
C ALA A 135 -1.61 -29.81 -25.40
N LEU A 136 -1.55 -28.60 -25.96
CA LEU A 136 -2.62 -28.04 -26.80
C LEU A 136 -2.79 -28.82 -28.10
N LYS A 137 -1.71 -29.17 -28.80
CA LYS A 137 -1.76 -30.02 -29.99
C LYS A 137 -2.37 -31.38 -29.68
N ALA A 138 -1.91 -32.05 -28.62
CA ALA A 138 -2.47 -33.32 -28.17
C ALA A 138 -3.98 -33.22 -27.81
N SER A 139 -4.42 -32.11 -27.24
CA SER A 139 -5.84 -31.86 -26.96
C SER A 139 -6.68 -31.63 -28.22
N SER A 140 -6.08 -31.03 -29.26
CA SER A 140 -6.74 -30.80 -30.55
C SER A 140 -6.89 -32.08 -31.36
N GLU A 141 -5.89 -32.97 -31.33
CA GLU A 141 -5.98 -34.31 -31.93
C GLU A 141 -7.08 -35.14 -31.27
N ARG A 142 -7.20 -35.09 -29.92
CA ARG A 142 -8.29 -35.81 -29.21
C ARG A 142 -9.68 -35.33 -29.59
N ARG A 143 -9.86 -34.03 -29.88
CA ARG A 143 -11.15 -33.49 -30.36
C ARG A 143 -11.46 -33.84 -31.81
N ARG A 144 -10.45 -34.11 -32.65
CA ARG A 144 -10.67 -34.56 -34.03
C ARG A 144 -11.10 -36.02 -34.15
N ILE A 145 -10.84 -36.84 -33.14
CA ILE A 145 -11.12 -38.29 -33.16
C ILE A 145 -12.53 -38.62 -32.63
N ALA A 146 -13.28 -37.67 -32.08
CA ALA A 146 -14.67 -37.91 -31.63
C ALA A 146 -15.71 -37.09 -32.42
N PRO A 147 -16.09 -37.52 -33.64
CA PRO A 147 -17.36 -37.15 -34.23
C PRO A 147 -18.24 -38.40 -34.44
N GLU A 148 -18.78 -38.94 -33.35
CA GLU A 148 -19.92 -39.90 -33.30
C GLU A 148 -20.17 -40.05 -31.79
N GLU A 149 -21.29 -39.69 -31.17
CA GLU A 149 -22.69 -39.67 -31.58
C GLU A 149 -23.34 -38.45 -30.89
N VAL A 150 -23.97 -37.56 -31.66
CA VAL A 150 -24.99 -36.66 -31.08
C VAL A 150 -26.32 -37.21 -31.58
N PRO A 151 -27.22 -37.71 -30.71
CA PRO A 151 -28.54 -38.13 -31.15
C PRO A 151 -29.29 -36.92 -31.69
N GLU A 152 -29.65 -36.98 -32.98
CA GLU A 152 -30.49 -35.99 -33.65
C GLU A 152 -31.83 -35.92 -32.90
N THR A 153 -32.10 -34.76 -32.32
CA THR A 153 -33.41 -34.45 -31.74
C THR A 153 -34.21 -33.74 -32.83
N ASP A 154 -35.20 -34.43 -33.37
CA ASP A 154 -36.16 -33.87 -34.32
C ASP A 154 -37.00 -32.79 -33.63
N TYR A 155 -36.79 -31.54 -34.03
CA TYR A 155 -37.69 -30.43 -33.69
C TYR A 155 -38.54 -30.09 -34.92
N GLU A 156 -39.83 -30.45 -34.89
CA GLU A 156 -40.82 -29.91 -35.81
C GLU A 156 -41.04 -28.41 -35.49
N ILE A 157 -40.75 -27.55 -36.47
CA ILE A 157 -41.11 -26.13 -36.41
C ILE A 157 -42.56 -26.02 -36.90
N LEU A 158 -43.48 -25.73 -35.99
CA LEU A 158 -44.85 -25.35 -36.32
C LEU A 158 -44.85 -23.89 -36.79
N ASP A 159 -44.98 -23.69 -38.10
CA ASP A 159 -45.21 -22.36 -38.69
C ASP A 159 -46.67 -21.93 -38.41
N GLU A 160 -46.85 -21.06 -37.42
CA GLU A 160 -48.11 -20.34 -37.20
C GLU A 160 -48.03 -18.93 -37.80
N HIS A 161 -48.72 -18.79 -38.94
CA HIS A 161 -49.51 -17.65 -39.43
C HIS A 161 -48.93 -16.22 -39.51
N GLY A 162 -49.01 -15.67 -40.74
CA GLY A 162 -49.01 -14.22 -41.01
C GLY A 162 -48.84 -13.88 -42.48
#